data_AF-A0A1V5U8M2-F1
#
_entry.id   AF-A0A1V5U8M2-F1
#
_cell.length_a   1.000
_cell.length_b   1.000
_cell.length_c   1.000
_cell.angle_alpha   90.00
_cell.angle_beta   90.00
_cell.angle_gamma   90.00
#
_symmetry.space_group_name_H-M   'P 1'
#
loop_
_entity.id
_entity.type
_entity.pdbx_description
1 polymer ?
#
loop_
_entity_poly.entity_id
_entity_poly.type
_entity_poly.pdbx_seq_one_letter_code
_entity_poly.pdbx_strand_id
1 'polypeptide(L)'
;MNGISWGFINASGDFAINAQFEAAYNFSDGLARVYTGQNYGYINQNGHLAVKAQYEDAKDFSEGLAAVKRDGKWNYINTEGKPQFKNIDFERIASFKNGFALVRKNKKFGFINSKGELAIKCDYDGAEDFSEGLACVKISSKYGYIDSKNRFAIKPHFDKAREFCGGLAAVEFDKKYGFINSNGEWAIEAKFDYAASFSEGLAAVKINDLWGFINEKGELAIEAQFNETFQFANGLCCVKIGETFNYINKKGELLYKEEAGQKSHDSQRPHKEINRSISIPANTVHALMQKHGYPFNKWKSGISGHQPPPKSAEFYFLKASSGLTKSFSYNDIMDLIEAIKKERLPDVVNELIKFLETNYCI
;
A
#
# COMPACT_ATOMS: atom_id res chain seq x y z
N MET A 1 15.60 -26.97 5.89
CA MET A 1 14.37 -26.18 6.11
C MET A 1 14.20 -25.34 4.86
N ASN A 2 13.19 -25.63 4.04
CA ASN A 2 13.03 -24.97 2.75
C ASN A 2 12.06 -23.81 2.93
N GLY A 3 12.60 -22.62 3.22
CA GLY A 3 11.82 -21.40 3.38
C GLY A 3 11.37 -20.82 2.04
N ILE A 4 10.24 -20.11 2.05
CA ILE A 4 9.80 -19.30 0.90
C ILE A 4 10.87 -18.24 0.65
N SER A 5 11.38 -18.20 -0.58
CA SER A 5 12.39 -17.22 -1.01
C SER A 5 11.79 -16.26 -2.03
N TRP A 6 12.16 -14.98 -1.91
CA TRP A 6 11.71 -13.87 -2.73
C TRP A 6 12.80 -13.45 -3.71
N GLY A 7 12.38 -13.04 -4.89
CA GLY A 7 13.21 -12.50 -5.96
C GLY A 7 12.46 -11.38 -6.68
N PHE A 8 12.94 -10.98 -7.84
CA PHE A 8 12.33 -9.92 -8.64
C PHE A 8 12.19 -10.37 -10.08
N ILE A 9 11.04 -10.10 -10.66
CA ILE A 9 10.79 -10.30 -12.08
C ILE A 9 10.96 -8.97 -12.81
N ASN A 10 11.48 -9.01 -14.04
CA ASN A 10 11.18 -7.96 -15.01
C ASN A 10 9.67 -8.03 -15.27
N ALA A 11 9.12 -6.99 -15.89
CA ALA A 11 7.68 -6.93 -16.00
C ALA A 11 7.15 -7.77 -17.21
N SER A 12 8.01 -8.21 -18.14
CA SER A 12 7.72 -9.30 -19.10
C SER A 12 7.43 -10.64 -18.40
N GLY A 13 7.75 -10.75 -17.11
CA GLY A 13 7.52 -11.93 -16.27
C GLY A 13 8.77 -12.78 -16.04
N ASP A 14 9.90 -12.46 -16.68
CA ASP A 14 11.16 -13.20 -16.51
C ASP A 14 11.84 -12.81 -15.20
N PHE A 15 12.61 -13.71 -14.59
CA PHE A 15 13.45 -13.36 -13.44
C PHE A 15 14.53 -12.33 -13.80
N ALA A 16 14.41 -11.11 -13.26
CA ALA A 16 15.51 -10.15 -13.21
C ALA A 16 16.51 -10.51 -12.10
N ILE A 17 16.00 -11.00 -10.97
CA ILE A 17 16.76 -11.43 -9.80
C ILE A 17 16.14 -12.73 -9.27
N ASN A 18 16.87 -13.83 -9.33
CA ASN A 18 16.40 -15.12 -8.84
C ASN A 18 16.03 -15.09 -7.35
N ALA A 19 15.05 -15.91 -6.96
CA ALA A 19 14.57 -16.00 -5.59
C ALA A 19 15.66 -16.48 -4.62
N GLN A 20 16.02 -15.62 -3.66
CA GLN A 20 17.13 -15.85 -2.73
C GLN A 20 17.03 -15.13 -1.37
N PHE A 21 16.01 -14.29 -1.16
CA PHE A 21 15.83 -13.50 0.07
C PHE A 21 14.64 -14.01 0.88
N GLU A 22 14.67 -13.98 2.22
CA GLU A 22 13.50 -14.39 3.03
C GLU A 22 12.38 -13.34 3.02
N ALA A 23 12.70 -12.08 2.75
CA ALA A 23 11.74 -11.07 2.34
C ALA A 23 12.37 -10.09 1.36
N ALA A 24 11.58 -9.58 0.41
CA ALA A 24 11.96 -8.51 -0.50
C ALA A 24 10.86 -7.45 -0.57
N TYR A 25 11.28 -6.19 -0.72
CA TYR A 25 10.41 -5.02 -0.78
C TYR A 25 10.63 -4.26 -2.09
N ASN A 26 9.75 -3.30 -2.37
CA ASN A 26 9.78 -2.46 -3.56
C ASN A 26 11.13 -1.77 -3.75
N PHE A 27 11.52 -1.55 -5.01
CA PHE A 27 12.61 -0.63 -5.33
C PHE A 27 12.17 0.83 -5.08
N SER A 28 13.00 1.58 -4.39
CA SER A 28 12.86 3.03 -4.19
C SER A 28 14.24 3.68 -4.20
N ASP A 29 14.39 4.85 -4.82
CA ASP A 29 15.68 5.50 -5.12
C ASP A 29 16.75 4.54 -5.71
N GLY A 30 16.30 3.60 -6.56
CA GLY A 30 17.17 2.62 -7.24
C GLY A 30 17.58 1.41 -6.39
N LEU A 31 17.19 1.34 -5.11
CA LEU A 31 17.52 0.24 -4.20
C LEU A 31 16.28 -0.43 -3.62
N ALA A 32 16.32 -1.76 -3.49
CA ALA A 32 15.29 -2.54 -2.79
C ALA A 32 15.80 -3.01 -1.43
N ARG A 33 15.00 -2.84 -0.39
CA ARG A 33 15.26 -3.44 0.92
C ARG A 33 15.00 -4.95 0.83
N VAL A 34 15.89 -5.74 1.43
CA VAL A 34 15.76 -7.21 1.53
C VAL A 34 16.09 -7.69 2.94
N TYR A 35 15.49 -8.81 3.33
CA TYR A 35 15.78 -9.52 4.58
C TYR A 35 16.46 -10.86 4.26
N THR A 36 17.60 -11.13 4.90
CA THR A 36 18.43 -12.33 4.62
C THR A 36 18.35 -13.38 5.73
N GLY A 37 17.19 -13.49 6.40
CA GLY A 37 16.97 -14.42 7.52
C GLY A 37 17.51 -13.99 8.89
N GLN A 38 18.41 -13.01 8.92
CA GLN A 38 18.98 -12.46 10.16
C GLN A 38 18.91 -10.93 10.25
N ASN A 39 19.13 -10.24 9.13
CA ASN A 39 19.23 -8.79 9.08
C ASN A 39 18.69 -8.26 7.75
N TYR A 40 18.34 -6.98 7.75
CA TYR A 40 18.03 -6.21 6.55
C TYR A 40 19.31 -5.67 5.89
N GLY A 41 19.29 -5.68 4.56
CA GLY A 41 20.24 -5.02 3.67
C GLY A 41 19.52 -4.41 2.46
N TYR A 42 20.30 -3.94 1.48
CA TYR A 42 19.74 -3.34 0.27
C TYR A 42 20.46 -3.84 -0.98
N ILE A 43 19.69 -4.15 -2.02
CA ILE A 43 20.18 -4.56 -3.32
C ILE A 43 19.93 -3.49 -4.37
N ASN A 44 20.76 -3.47 -5.41
CA ASN A 44 20.49 -2.74 -6.65
C ASN A 44 19.61 -3.56 -7.61
N GLN A 45 19.22 -2.95 -8.73
CA GLN A 45 18.36 -3.55 -9.76
C GLN A 45 18.95 -4.82 -10.41
N ASN A 46 20.26 -5.07 -10.27
CA ASN A 46 20.92 -6.29 -10.74
C ASN A 46 20.97 -7.40 -9.67
N GLY A 47 20.33 -7.21 -8.52
CA GLY A 47 20.28 -8.19 -7.43
C GLY A 47 21.51 -8.20 -6.51
N HIS A 48 22.53 -7.40 -6.81
CA HIS A 48 23.73 -7.31 -5.98
C HIS A 48 23.48 -6.45 -4.75
N LEU A 49 23.96 -6.88 -3.58
CA LEU A 49 23.94 -6.10 -2.34
C LEU A 49 24.74 -4.80 -2.50
N ALA A 50 24.04 -3.69 -2.68
CA ALA A 50 24.60 -2.34 -2.64
C ALA A 50 24.95 -1.94 -1.19
N VAL A 51 24.14 -2.40 -0.23
CA VAL A 51 24.41 -2.25 1.20
C VAL A 51 24.26 -3.61 1.87
N LYS A 52 25.35 -4.10 2.46
CA LYS A 52 25.39 -5.41 3.14
C LYS A 52 24.30 -5.51 4.21
N ALA A 53 23.68 -6.69 4.32
CA ALA A 53 22.73 -6.97 5.38
C ALA A 53 23.39 -6.94 6.77
N GLN A 54 22.98 -5.98 7.60
CA GLN A 54 23.54 -5.72 8.94
C GLN A 54 22.61 -4.92 9.87
N TYR A 55 21.35 -4.72 9.48
CA TYR A 55 20.39 -3.90 10.22
C TYR A 55 19.27 -4.76 10.83
N GLU A 56 18.93 -4.50 12.09
CA GLU A 56 17.83 -5.16 12.82
C GLU A 56 16.46 -4.83 12.21
N ASP A 57 16.32 -3.59 11.74
CA ASP A 57 15.13 -3.02 11.12
C ASP A 57 15.57 -1.95 10.11
N ALA A 58 14.77 -1.74 9.08
CA ALA A 58 15.11 -0.92 7.94
C ALA A 58 13.83 -0.43 7.24
N LYS A 59 13.87 0.77 6.67
CA LYS A 59 12.82 1.32 5.80
C LYS A 59 13.30 1.40 4.37
N ASP A 60 12.36 1.50 3.45
CA ASP A 60 12.67 1.71 2.04
C ASP A 60 13.30 3.11 1.88
N PHE A 61 14.21 3.25 0.90
CA PHE A 61 14.83 4.54 0.58
C PHE A 61 13.77 5.57 0.18
N SER A 62 13.95 6.82 0.59
CA SER A 62 13.19 7.95 0.08
C SER A 62 14.03 9.24 0.21
N GLU A 63 13.99 10.08 -0.82
CA GLU A 63 14.79 11.31 -0.91
C GLU A 63 16.31 11.05 -0.77
N GLY A 64 16.77 9.89 -1.24
CA GLY A 64 18.17 9.44 -1.20
C GLY A 64 18.62 8.85 0.14
N LEU A 65 17.72 8.75 1.13
CA LEU A 65 18.01 8.31 2.49
C LEU A 65 17.13 7.14 2.92
N ALA A 66 17.70 6.19 3.67
CA ALA A 66 16.94 5.12 4.32
C ALA A 66 17.15 5.11 5.83
N ALA A 67 16.06 5.06 6.59
CA ALA A 67 16.07 4.86 8.02
C ALA A 67 16.44 3.40 8.35
N VAL A 68 17.53 3.19 9.08
CA VAL A 68 18.02 1.86 9.49
C VAL A 68 18.28 1.79 10.98
N LYS A 69 18.12 0.59 11.55
CA LYS A 69 18.32 0.32 12.97
C LYS A 69 19.45 -0.68 13.17
N ARG A 70 20.38 -0.37 14.07
CA ARG A 70 21.53 -1.22 14.42
C ARG A 70 21.91 -0.98 15.88
N ASP A 71 22.28 -2.04 16.59
CA ASP A 71 22.68 -2.00 17.99
C ASP A 71 21.62 -1.28 18.86
N GLY A 72 20.35 -1.56 18.57
CA GLY A 72 19.17 -0.95 19.18
C GLY A 72 18.83 0.48 18.72
N LYS A 73 19.69 1.15 17.94
CA LYS A 73 19.58 2.59 17.61
C LYS A 73 19.26 2.86 16.15
N TRP A 74 18.45 3.90 15.91
CA TRP A 74 18.09 4.38 14.58
C TRP A 74 19.13 5.37 14.01
N ASN A 75 19.36 5.32 12.70
CA ASN A 75 20.11 6.30 11.93
C ASN A 75 19.55 6.38 10.49
N TYR A 76 20.09 7.26 9.66
CA TYR A 76 19.87 7.24 8.21
C TYR A 76 21.17 6.94 7.47
N ILE A 77 21.06 6.15 6.41
CA ILE A 77 22.15 5.88 5.46
C ILE A 77 21.83 6.50 4.10
N ASN A 78 22.86 6.87 3.35
CA ASN A 78 22.74 7.12 1.91
C ASN A 78 22.74 5.79 1.13
N THR A 79 22.59 5.87 -0.19
CA THR A 79 22.58 4.70 -1.11
C THR A 79 23.90 3.91 -1.12
N GLU A 80 25.01 4.49 -0.65
CA GLU A 80 26.29 3.79 -0.45
C GLU A 80 26.36 3.06 0.91
N GLY A 81 25.30 3.12 1.72
CA GLY A 81 25.26 2.54 3.07
C GLY A 81 26.01 3.34 4.14
N LYS A 82 26.47 4.56 3.85
CA LYS A 82 27.21 5.40 4.80
C LYS A 82 26.23 6.12 5.75
N PRO A 83 26.38 6.00 7.07
CA PRO A 83 25.58 6.75 8.04
C PRO A 83 25.76 8.27 7.85
N GLN A 84 24.64 9.00 7.79
CA GLN A 84 24.65 10.43 7.51
C GLN A 84 24.70 11.29 8.77
N PHE A 85 24.08 10.83 9.86
CA PHE A 85 23.87 11.65 11.05
C PHE A 85 24.57 11.06 12.27
N LYS A 86 25.40 11.85 12.96
CA LYS A 86 26.23 11.34 14.08
C LYS A 86 25.43 11.12 15.37
N ASN A 87 24.47 12.00 15.65
CA ASN A 87 23.77 12.07 16.94
C ASN A 87 22.25 11.98 16.76
N ILE A 88 21.75 10.82 16.34
CA ILE A 88 20.30 10.53 16.35
C ILE A 88 19.95 9.71 17.60
N ASP A 89 18.95 10.21 18.34
CA ASP A 89 18.43 9.61 19.56
C ASP A 89 16.91 9.82 19.62
N PHE A 90 16.20 8.95 18.89
CA PHE A 90 14.74 8.93 18.76
C PHE A 90 14.21 7.50 18.94
N GLU A 91 13.05 7.38 19.59
CA GLU A 91 12.33 6.11 19.79
C GLU A 91 11.88 5.51 18.45
N ARG A 92 11.46 6.38 17.52
CA ARG A 92 11.01 6.05 16.17
C ARG A 92 11.43 7.15 15.21
N ILE A 93 11.78 6.76 13.98
CA ILE A 93 12.00 7.65 12.84
C ILE A 93 11.24 7.11 11.62
N ALA A 94 10.64 7.98 10.81
CA ALA A 94 9.99 7.64 9.54
C ALA A 94 10.97 7.70 8.36
N SER A 95 10.50 7.37 7.15
CA SER A 95 11.24 7.77 5.92
C SER A 95 11.12 9.28 5.71
N PHE A 96 11.99 9.85 4.89
CA PHE A 96 11.83 11.25 4.46
C PHE A 96 10.64 11.39 3.50
N LYS A 97 9.89 12.48 3.62
CA LYS A 97 8.79 12.89 2.75
C LYS A 97 8.67 14.42 2.77
N ASN A 98 8.75 15.04 1.60
CA ASN A 98 8.76 16.50 1.42
C ASN A 98 9.91 17.21 2.18
N GLY A 99 11.10 16.60 2.25
CA GLY A 99 12.28 17.17 2.90
C GLY A 99 12.34 17.02 4.43
N PHE A 100 11.32 16.40 5.03
CA PHE A 100 11.20 16.16 6.47
C PHE A 100 11.01 14.68 6.77
N ALA A 101 11.43 14.23 7.95
CA ALA A 101 11.05 12.93 8.48
C ALA A 101 10.41 13.08 9.85
N LEU A 102 9.28 12.40 10.05
CA LEU A 102 8.60 12.32 11.34
C LEU A 102 9.47 11.53 12.34
N VAL A 103 9.69 12.10 13.53
CA VAL A 103 10.46 11.49 14.61
C VAL A 103 9.70 11.52 15.92
N ARG A 104 10.03 10.59 16.83
CA ARG A 104 9.42 10.49 18.15
C ARG A 104 10.45 10.44 19.26
N LYS A 105 10.27 11.29 20.29
CA LYS A 105 11.08 11.32 21.52
C LYS A 105 10.18 11.59 22.73
N ASN A 106 10.44 10.92 23.84
CA ASN A 106 9.69 11.09 25.09
C ASN A 106 8.17 10.96 24.89
N LYS A 107 7.74 9.99 24.07
CA LYS A 107 6.35 9.78 23.61
C LYS A 107 5.72 10.93 22.78
N LYS A 108 6.46 11.99 22.46
CA LYS A 108 6.02 13.13 21.65
C LYS A 108 6.61 13.09 20.24
N PHE A 109 5.93 13.72 19.29
CA PHE A 109 6.28 13.74 17.87
C PHE A 109 6.80 15.12 17.44
N GLY A 110 7.78 15.11 16.54
CA GLY A 110 8.41 16.27 15.91
C GLY A 110 9.01 15.89 14.56
N PHE A 111 9.79 16.76 13.92
CA PHE A 111 10.33 16.53 12.58
C PHE A 111 11.80 16.92 12.47
N ILE A 112 12.59 16.09 11.80
CA ILE A 112 13.95 16.43 11.38
C ILE A 112 13.97 16.85 9.90
N ASN A 113 14.94 17.68 9.52
CA ASN A 113 15.24 17.99 8.13
C ASN A 113 16.23 16.97 7.53
N SER A 114 16.53 17.11 6.23
CA SER A 114 17.51 16.27 5.50
C SER A 114 18.97 16.34 5.99
N LYS A 115 19.29 17.23 6.94
CA LYS A 115 20.58 17.27 7.65
C LYS A 115 20.56 16.53 9.00
N GLY A 116 19.43 15.94 9.36
CA GLY A 116 19.21 15.29 10.66
C GLY A 116 19.00 16.27 11.81
N GLU A 117 18.84 17.56 11.52
CA GLU A 117 18.60 18.61 12.52
C GLU A 117 17.11 18.64 12.89
N LEU A 118 16.80 18.84 14.17
CA LEU A 118 15.42 18.92 14.67
C LEU A 118 14.76 20.25 14.25
N ALA A 119 14.18 20.26 13.04
CA ALA A 119 13.48 21.41 12.47
C ALA A 119 12.21 21.77 13.25
N ILE A 120 11.51 20.75 13.77
CA ILE A 120 10.31 20.92 14.59
C ILE A 120 10.46 20.05 15.84
N LYS A 121 10.31 20.66 17.02
CA LYS A 121 10.49 19.99 18.31
C LYS A 121 9.47 18.88 18.54
N CYS A 122 9.88 17.89 19.34
CA CYS A 122 9.02 16.80 19.75
C CYS A 122 8.04 17.23 20.85
N ASP A 123 7.03 18.03 20.49
CA ASP A 123 6.04 18.60 21.42
C ASP A 123 4.61 18.06 21.20
N TYR A 124 4.33 17.42 20.06
CA TYR A 124 3.00 16.95 19.65
C TYR A 124 2.62 15.57 20.21
N ASP A 125 1.35 15.36 20.54
CA ASP A 125 0.84 14.06 21.06
C ASP A 125 0.72 12.98 19.97
N GLY A 126 0.70 13.42 18.71
CA GLY A 126 0.58 12.61 17.50
C GLY A 126 0.85 13.51 16.30
N ALA A 127 1.37 12.94 15.23
CA ALA A 127 1.54 13.63 13.95
C ALA A 127 1.61 12.60 12.82
N GLU A 128 1.22 13.03 11.62
CA GLU A 128 1.44 12.31 10.36
C GLU A 128 2.60 12.98 9.58
N ASP A 129 3.08 12.34 8.52
CA ASP A 129 4.11 12.92 7.66
C ASP A 129 3.64 14.21 6.96
N PHE A 130 4.58 15.03 6.48
CA PHE A 130 4.26 16.18 5.64
C PHE A 130 3.65 15.72 4.30
N SER A 131 2.52 16.31 3.92
CA SER A 131 1.88 16.15 2.62
C SER A 131 1.40 17.50 2.11
N GLU A 132 1.65 17.82 0.83
CA GLU A 132 1.23 19.07 0.19
C GLU A 132 1.64 20.35 0.96
N GLY A 133 2.80 20.29 1.64
CA GLY A 133 3.37 21.40 2.40
C GLY A 133 2.89 21.54 3.85
N LEU A 134 1.93 20.71 4.30
CA LEU A 134 1.39 20.72 5.66
C LEU A 134 1.57 19.36 6.36
N ALA A 135 1.71 19.38 7.68
CA ALA A 135 1.66 18.16 8.50
C ALA A 135 0.45 18.20 9.45
N CYS A 136 -0.28 17.08 9.51
CA CYS A 136 -1.35 16.89 10.48
C CYS A 136 -0.73 16.62 11.86
N VAL A 137 -1.14 17.38 12.88
CA VAL A 137 -0.60 17.27 14.25
C VAL A 137 -1.70 17.30 15.31
N LYS A 138 -1.44 16.62 16.43
CA LYS A 138 -2.36 16.47 17.56
C LYS A 138 -1.84 17.16 18.82
N ILE A 139 -2.71 17.93 19.46
CA ILE A 139 -2.49 18.54 20.79
C ILE A 139 -3.74 18.31 21.64
N SER A 140 -3.58 17.75 22.83
CA SER A 140 -4.65 17.64 23.85
C SER A 140 -5.95 17.04 23.28
N SER A 141 -5.79 15.94 22.53
CA SER A 141 -6.83 15.20 21.80
C SER A 141 -7.38 15.83 20.51
N LYS A 142 -7.12 17.11 20.21
CA LYS A 142 -7.58 17.77 18.97
C LYS A 142 -6.50 17.80 17.89
N TYR A 143 -6.93 17.77 16.63
CA TYR A 143 -6.07 17.81 15.45
C TYR A 143 -6.15 19.15 14.72
N GLY A 144 -5.01 19.58 14.19
CA GLY A 144 -4.83 20.74 13.32
C GLY A 144 -3.63 20.52 12.39
N TYR A 145 -3.22 21.56 11.66
CA TYR A 145 -2.20 21.46 10.62
C TYR A 145 -1.14 22.56 10.75
N ILE A 146 0.12 22.17 10.63
CA ILE A 146 1.28 23.07 10.68
C ILE A 146 2.03 23.10 9.35
N ASP A 147 2.67 24.23 9.07
CA ASP A 147 3.62 24.38 7.99
C ASP A 147 5.04 23.91 8.39
N SER A 148 5.95 23.92 7.41
CA SER A 148 7.38 23.59 7.59
C SER A 148 8.16 24.52 8.53
N LYS A 149 7.54 25.63 9.00
CA LYS A 149 8.08 26.57 9.98
C LYS A 149 7.42 26.42 11.35
N ASN A 150 6.69 25.33 11.58
CA ASN A 150 5.95 25.04 12.80
C ASN A 150 4.84 26.05 13.14
N ARG A 151 4.30 26.75 12.13
CA ARG A 151 3.18 27.69 12.29
C ARG A 151 1.89 26.96 11.96
N PHE A 152 0.85 27.12 12.78
CA PHE A 152 -0.47 26.58 12.45
C PHE A 152 -1.05 27.29 11.23
N ALA A 153 -1.17 26.56 10.12
CA ALA A 153 -2.05 26.93 9.02
C ALA A 153 -3.51 26.79 9.46
N ILE A 154 -3.81 25.70 10.18
CA ILE A 154 -5.13 25.40 10.73
C ILE A 154 -4.95 25.01 12.20
N LYS A 155 -5.59 25.75 13.12
CA LYS A 155 -5.43 25.52 14.57
C LYS A 155 -6.07 24.19 15.00
N PRO A 156 -5.60 23.53 16.07
CA PRO A 156 -6.20 22.27 16.52
C PRO A 156 -7.65 22.44 17.00
N HIS A 157 -8.61 21.84 16.30
CA HIS A 157 -10.02 21.79 16.72
C HIS A 157 -10.81 20.56 16.22
N PHE A 158 -10.29 19.81 15.25
CA PHE A 158 -10.92 18.58 14.75
C PHE A 158 -10.73 17.40 15.70
N ASP A 159 -11.69 16.48 15.72
CA ASP A 159 -11.65 15.27 16.56
C ASP A 159 -10.69 14.21 16.02
N LYS A 160 -10.62 14.09 14.69
CA LYS A 160 -9.63 13.32 13.92
C LYS A 160 -9.34 14.05 12.60
N ALA A 161 -8.18 13.80 12.01
CA ALA A 161 -7.75 14.43 10.77
C ALA A 161 -6.76 13.54 10.00
N ARG A 162 -6.77 13.61 8.67
CA ARG A 162 -5.80 12.93 7.77
C ARG A 162 -4.81 13.91 7.16
N GLU A 163 -3.76 13.40 6.54
CA GLU A 163 -2.92 14.19 5.63
C GLU A 163 -3.72 14.74 4.43
N PHE A 164 -3.22 15.82 3.83
CA PHE A 164 -3.75 16.37 2.58
C PHE A 164 -3.40 15.46 1.39
N CYS A 165 -4.36 15.25 0.50
CA CYS A 165 -4.19 14.56 -0.77
C CYS A 165 -5.19 15.10 -1.81
N GLY A 166 -4.68 15.61 -2.94
CA GLY A 166 -5.49 16.28 -3.95
C GLY A 166 -5.98 17.66 -3.51
N GLY A 167 -5.25 18.36 -2.64
CA GLY A 167 -5.65 19.65 -2.07
C GLY A 167 -6.70 19.57 -0.95
N LEU A 168 -7.18 18.36 -0.62
CA LEU A 168 -8.22 18.12 0.37
C LEU A 168 -7.74 17.18 1.48
N ALA A 169 -8.21 17.42 2.72
CA ALA A 169 -8.00 16.51 3.84
C ALA A 169 -9.33 16.09 4.48
N ALA A 170 -9.48 14.80 4.74
CA ALA A 170 -10.62 14.28 5.48
C ALA A 170 -10.46 14.57 6.99
N VAL A 171 -11.45 15.22 7.58
CA VAL A 171 -11.46 15.60 8.99
C VAL A 171 -12.80 15.26 9.65
N GLU A 172 -12.73 14.93 10.94
CA GLU A 172 -13.89 14.65 11.78
C GLU A 172 -14.19 15.85 12.67
N PHE A 173 -15.44 16.30 12.63
CA PHE A 173 -15.97 17.38 13.45
C PHE A 173 -17.36 16.98 13.94
N ASP A 174 -17.58 17.01 15.25
CA ASP A 174 -18.82 16.58 15.90
C ASP A 174 -19.27 15.16 15.45
N LYS A 175 -18.32 14.22 15.48
CA LYS A 175 -18.48 12.80 15.11
C LYS A 175 -18.87 12.53 13.65
N LYS A 176 -18.85 13.55 12.78
CA LYS A 176 -19.06 13.39 11.33
C LYS A 176 -17.82 13.78 10.56
N TYR A 177 -17.59 13.09 9.45
CA TYR A 177 -16.50 13.37 8.53
C TYR A 177 -16.95 14.29 7.40
N GLY A 178 -16.07 15.22 7.06
CA GLY A 178 -16.12 16.06 5.87
C GLY A 178 -14.72 16.28 5.33
N PHE A 179 -14.56 17.22 4.40
CA PHE A 179 -13.29 17.54 3.75
C PHE A 179 -13.04 19.04 3.75
N ILE A 180 -11.83 19.41 4.12
CA ILE A 180 -11.35 20.79 4.15
C ILE A 180 -10.25 21.02 3.12
N ASN A 181 -10.12 22.25 2.65
CA ASN A 181 -8.97 22.71 1.88
C ASN A 181 -7.78 23.10 2.80
N SER A 182 -6.66 23.50 2.21
CA SER A 182 -5.45 23.90 2.94
C SER A 182 -5.57 25.18 3.78
N ASN A 183 -6.63 25.98 3.60
CA ASN A 183 -6.97 27.11 4.47
C ASN A 183 -7.81 26.69 5.70
N GLY A 184 -8.29 25.44 5.74
CA GLY A 184 -9.21 24.95 6.76
C GLY A 184 -10.69 25.21 6.46
N GLU A 185 -11.02 25.68 5.26
CA GLU A 185 -12.39 25.94 4.82
C GLU A 185 -13.02 24.62 4.35
N TRP A 186 -14.30 24.40 4.63
CA TRP A 186 -15.03 23.21 4.17
C TRP A 186 -15.18 23.24 2.64
N ALA A 187 -14.56 22.27 1.96
CA ALA A 187 -14.88 21.94 0.58
C ALA A 187 -16.12 21.03 0.52
N ILE A 188 -16.27 20.14 1.51
CA ILE A 188 -17.41 19.24 1.69
C ILE A 188 -17.74 19.20 3.19
N GLU A 189 -18.90 19.70 3.59
CA GLU A 189 -19.30 19.75 5.01
C GLU A 189 -19.34 18.36 5.68
N ALA A 190 -19.13 18.36 7.01
CA ALA A 190 -19.14 17.15 7.82
C ALA A 190 -20.53 16.49 7.89
N LYS A 191 -20.71 15.40 7.13
CA LYS A 191 -21.98 14.66 7.04
C LYS A 191 -21.85 13.12 7.03
N PHE A 192 -20.65 12.61 6.76
CA PHE A 192 -20.40 11.16 6.62
C PHE A 192 -20.09 10.51 7.98
N ASP A 193 -20.39 9.23 8.16
CA ASP A 193 -20.00 8.47 9.37
C ASP A 193 -18.49 8.20 9.41
N TYR A 194 -17.87 8.13 8.23
CA TYR A 194 -16.43 7.98 8.06
C TYR A 194 -16.00 8.49 6.68
N ALA A 195 -14.76 8.95 6.56
CA ALA A 195 -14.12 9.25 5.28
C ALA A 195 -12.67 8.76 5.21
N ALA A 196 -12.29 8.17 4.08
CA ALA A 196 -10.91 7.98 3.66
C ALA A 196 -10.36 9.24 2.96
N SER A 197 -9.06 9.30 2.73
CA SER A 197 -8.47 10.31 1.84
C SER A 197 -8.93 10.10 0.39
N PHE A 198 -8.87 11.16 -0.41
CA PHE A 198 -9.02 11.02 -1.86
C PHE A 198 -7.91 10.14 -2.45
N SER A 199 -8.27 9.32 -3.44
CA SER A 199 -7.34 8.56 -4.26
C SER A 199 -7.87 8.53 -5.70
N GLU A 200 -7.05 9.00 -6.63
CA GLU A 200 -7.39 9.09 -8.06
C GLU A 200 -8.71 9.85 -8.38
N GLY A 201 -9.06 10.87 -7.59
CA GLY A 201 -10.26 11.70 -7.76
C GLY A 201 -11.53 11.19 -7.07
N LEU A 202 -11.44 10.09 -6.30
CA LEU A 202 -12.56 9.55 -5.51
C LEU A 202 -12.15 9.33 -4.05
N ALA A 203 -13.06 9.61 -3.11
CA ALA A 203 -12.89 9.27 -1.69
C ALA A 203 -13.95 8.26 -1.24
N ALA A 204 -13.54 7.22 -0.53
CA ALA A 204 -14.46 6.29 0.10
C ALA A 204 -15.09 6.93 1.35
N VAL A 205 -16.42 6.94 1.42
CA VAL A 205 -17.19 7.47 2.56
C VAL A 205 -18.22 6.47 3.05
N LYS A 206 -18.52 6.54 4.34
CA LYS A 206 -19.49 5.68 5.01
C LYS A 206 -20.77 6.47 5.33
N ILE A 207 -21.92 5.93 4.96
CA ILE A 207 -23.26 6.50 5.11
C ILE A 207 -24.20 5.38 5.56
N ASN A 208 -24.85 5.52 6.71
CA ASN A 208 -25.84 4.56 7.23
C ASN A 208 -25.30 3.12 7.24
N ASP A 209 -24.10 2.98 7.80
CA ASP A 209 -23.29 1.76 7.87
C ASP A 209 -22.76 1.15 6.56
N LEU A 210 -23.07 1.70 5.38
CA LEU A 210 -22.57 1.25 4.09
C LEU A 210 -21.54 2.21 3.48
N TRP A 211 -20.63 1.67 2.69
CA TRP A 211 -19.61 2.43 1.97
C TRP A 211 -20.05 2.76 0.55
N GLY A 212 -19.79 4.01 0.15
CA GLY A 212 -19.89 4.50 -1.23
C GLY A 212 -18.68 5.39 -1.55
N PHE A 213 -18.70 6.05 -2.70
CA PHE A 213 -17.63 6.93 -3.15
C PHE A 213 -18.15 8.27 -3.61
N ILE A 214 -17.47 9.34 -3.20
CA ILE A 214 -17.73 10.70 -3.63
C ILE A 214 -16.61 11.24 -4.51
N ASN A 215 -16.96 12.19 -5.37
CA ASN A 215 -16.00 13.04 -6.07
C ASN A 215 -15.56 14.23 -5.19
N GLU A 216 -14.65 15.05 -5.72
CA GLU A 216 -14.09 16.24 -5.04
C GLU A 216 -15.12 17.34 -4.71
N LYS A 217 -16.32 17.29 -5.30
CA LYS A 217 -17.45 18.18 -4.97
C LYS A 217 -18.35 17.62 -3.85
N GLY A 218 -18.09 16.41 -3.38
CA GLY A 218 -18.92 15.73 -2.40
C GLY A 218 -20.23 15.15 -2.94
N GLU A 219 -20.32 15.01 -4.27
CA GLU A 219 -21.39 14.30 -4.97
C GLU A 219 -21.07 12.79 -4.97
N LEU A 220 -22.08 11.93 -4.77
CA LEU A 220 -21.90 10.48 -4.86
C LEU A 220 -21.63 10.09 -6.31
N ALA A 221 -20.42 9.59 -6.57
CA ALA A 221 -20.03 8.99 -7.83
C ALA A 221 -20.39 7.50 -7.90
N ILE A 222 -20.44 6.84 -6.72
CA ILE A 222 -20.85 5.45 -6.55
C ILE A 222 -21.67 5.37 -5.26
N GLU A 223 -22.92 4.93 -5.38
CA GLU A 223 -23.87 4.85 -4.25
C GLU A 223 -23.36 3.97 -3.10
N ALA A 224 -23.77 4.33 -1.88
CA ALA A 224 -23.37 3.64 -0.66
C ALA A 224 -24.07 2.28 -0.52
N GLN A 225 -23.35 1.21 -0.85
CA GLN A 225 -23.90 -0.15 -0.93
C GLN A 225 -22.92 -1.26 -0.50
N PHE A 226 -21.67 -0.93 -0.18
CA PHE A 226 -20.64 -1.93 0.15
C PHE A 226 -20.45 -2.09 1.66
N ASN A 227 -20.25 -3.31 2.14
CA ASN A 227 -20.04 -3.60 3.57
C ASN A 227 -18.63 -3.22 4.05
N GLU A 228 -17.62 -3.40 3.19
CA GLU A 228 -16.23 -2.99 3.39
C GLU A 228 -15.68 -2.45 2.06
N THR A 229 -14.65 -1.61 2.09
CA THR A 229 -14.00 -1.09 0.88
C THR A 229 -12.54 -0.73 1.12
N PHE A 230 -11.77 -0.67 0.03
CA PHE A 230 -10.43 -0.10 -0.02
C PHE A 230 -10.44 1.24 -0.79
N GLN A 231 -9.25 1.77 -1.11
CA GLN A 231 -9.09 2.95 -1.97
C GLN A 231 -8.86 2.55 -3.42
N PHE A 232 -9.33 3.40 -4.35
CA PHE A 232 -8.99 3.29 -5.77
C PHE A 232 -7.47 3.38 -5.97
N ALA A 233 -6.95 2.53 -6.85
CA ALA A 233 -5.61 2.66 -7.42
C ALA A 233 -5.54 1.84 -8.71
N ASN A 234 -4.92 2.39 -9.75
CA ASN A 234 -4.92 1.91 -11.13
C ASN A 234 -6.34 1.70 -11.68
N GLY A 235 -7.27 2.62 -11.36
CA GLY A 235 -8.66 2.57 -11.83
C GLY A 235 -9.57 1.54 -11.13
N LEU A 236 -9.03 0.73 -10.22
CA LEU A 236 -9.73 -0.39 -9.57
C LEU A 236 -9.82 -0.23 -8.06
N CYS A 237 -10.97 -0.63 -7.50
CA CYS A 237 -11.18 -0.77 -6.07
C CYS A 237 -11.75 -2.15 -5.71
N CYS A 238 -11.34 -2.70 -4.58
CA CYS A 238 -11.92 -3.90 -3.98
C CYS A 238 -13.00 -3.49 -2.96
N VAL A 239 -14.15 -4.16 -3.00
CA VAL A 239 -15.34 -3.90 -2.18
C VAL A 239 -15.95 -5.20 -1.67
N LYS A 240 -16.52 -5.21 -0.47
CA LYS A 240 -17.28 -6.36 0.06
C LYS A 240 -18.78 -6.15 -0.17
N ILE A 241 -19.47 -7.15 -0.71
CA ILE A 241 -20.93 -7.16 -0.90
C ILE A 241 -21.47 -8.43 -0.24
N GLY A 242 -22.23 -8.26 0.84
CA GLY A 242 -22.56 -9.37 1.75
C GLY A 242 -21.28 -9.98 2.32
N GLU A 243 -21.01 -11.24 1.97
CA GLU A 243 -19.81 -11.95 2.39
C GLU A 243 -18.68 -12.02 1.35
N THR A 244 -18.92 -11.68 0.09
CA THR A 244 -17.90 -11.82 -0.98
C THR A 244 -17.14 -10.53 -1.27
N PHE A 245 -15.87 -10.65 -1.64
CA PHE A 245 -15.05 -9.53 -2.12
C PHE A 245 -15.10 -9.47 -3.65
N ASN A 246 -15.42 -8.29 -4.17
CA ASN A 246 -15.63 -8.02 -5.57
C ASN A 246 -14.79 -6.80 -5.98
N TYR A 247 -14.61 -6.58 -7.28
CA TYR A 247 -13.85 -5.43 -7.78
C TYR A 247 -14.72 -4.57 -8.68
N ILE A 248 -14.60 -3.26 -8.50
CA ILE A 248 -15.31 -2.23 -9.26
C ILE A 248 -14.32 -1.30 -9.96
N ASN A 249 -14.75 -0.75 -11.10
CA ASN A 249 -14.08 0.41 -11.70
C ASN A 249 -14.60 1.73 -11.09
N LYS A 250 -14.06 2.86 -11.54
CA LYS A 250 -14.42 4.20 -11.05
C LYS A 250 -15.89 4.63 -11.29
N LYS A 251 -16.67 3.88 -12.08
CA LYS A 251 -18.11 4.10 -12.27
C LYS A 251 -18.97 3.22 -11.34
N GLY A 252 -18.35 2.36 -10.52
CA GLY A 252 -19.05 1.38 -9.70
C GLY A 252 -19.47 0.12 -10.44
N GLU A 253 -19.10 -0.02 -11.72
CA GLU A 253 -19.41 -1.23 -12.51
C GLU A 253 -18.62 -2.42 -11.94
N LEU A 254 -19.32 -3.48 -11.52
CA LEU A 254 -18.72 -4.73 -11.05
C LEU A 254 -18.02 -5.44 -12.21
N LEU A 255 -16.70 -5.61 -12.08
CA LEU A 255 -15.86 -6.36 -13.03
C LEU A 255 -15.75 -7.85 -12.67
N TYR A 256 -16.23 -8.22 -11.48
CA TYR A 256 -16.31 -9.60 -11.02
C TYR A 256 -17.49 -9.78 -10.07
N LYS A 257 -18.08 -10.97 -10.09
CA LYS A 257 -19.05 -11.45 -9.11
C LYS A 257 -18.71 -12.88 -8.76
N GLU A 258 -18.36 -13.14 -7.50
CA GLU A 258 -18.19 -14.49 -6.99
C GLU A 258 -19.57 -15.16 -6.83
N GLU A 259 -19.79 -16.32 -7.45
CA GLU A 259 -21.08 -17.01 -7.39
C GLU A 259 -21.26 -17.74 -6.04
N ALA A 260 -22.35 -17.41 -5.34
CA ALA A 260 -22.68 -18.00 -4.04
C ALA A 260 -23.03 -19.50 -4.18
N GLY A 261 -22.04 -20.36 -3.97
CA GLY A 261 -22.21 -21.81 -4.03
C GLY A 261 -20.93 -22.63 -3.80
N GLN A 262 -19.77 -22.07 -4.13
CA GLN A 262 -18.48 -22.67 -3.77
C GLN A 262 -18.09 -22.26 -2.34
N LYS A 263 -18.41 -23.10 -1.36
CA LYS A 263 -17.90 -22.93 0.01
C LYS A 263 -16.39 -23.14 0.03
N SER A 264 -15.61 -22.06 0.08
CA SER A 264 -14.25 -22.13 0.59
C SER A 264 -14.31 -22.46 2.09
N HIS A 265 -13.60 -23.51 2.49
CA HIS A 265 -13.43 -23.87 3.89
C HIS A 265 -12.34 -23.00 4.51
N ASP A 266 -12.60 -21.70 4.73
CA ASP A 266 -11.77 -20.91 5.66
C ASP A 266 -12.50 -19.71 6.27
N SER A 267 -13.17 -19.96 7.39
CA SER A 267 -13.71 -18.94 8.26
C SER A 267 -12.72 -18.66 9.41
N GLN A 268 -11.58 -18.02 9.11
CA GLN A 268 -10.68 -17.45 10.12
C GLN A 268 -9.77 -16.35 9.54
N ARG A 269 -10.00 -15.09 9.96
CA ARG A 269 -9.05 -13.97 9.80
C ARG A 269 -7.98 -14.03 10.90
N PRO A 270 -6.81 -13.40 10.69
CA PRO A 270 -6.39 -12.41 11.67
C PRO A 270 -5.95 -11.06 11.08
N HIS A 271 -6.19 -9.98 11.82
CA HIS A 271 -5.66 -8.65 11.52
C HIS A 271 -4.21 -8.51 12.03
N LYS A 272 -3.25 -8.18 11.17
CA LYS A 272 -2.18 -7.16 11.39
C LYS A 272 -1.18 -7.08 10.22
N GLU A 273 -0.45 -5.96 10.23
CA GLU A 273 0.64 -5.57 9.32
C GLU A 273 0.28 -5.11 7.91
N ILE A 274 0.49 -3.81 7.69
CA ILE A 274 0.53 -3.16 6.38
C ILE A 274 1.95 -3.33 5.85
N ASN A 275 2.16 -4.20 4.87
CA ASN A 275 3.41 -4.30 4.11
C ASN A 275 3.09 -4.27 2.61
N ARG A 276 3.66 -3.28 1.90
CA ARG A 276 3.32 -2.93 0.50
C ARG A 276 3.67 -4.08 -0.46
N SER A 277 2.73 -4.41 -1.36
CA SER A 277 2.88 -5.46 -2.39
C SER A 277 2.31 -5.02 -3.75
N ILE A 278 2.84 -5.51 -4.89
CA ILE A 278 2.01 -5.64 -6.10
C ILE A 278 1.15 -6.85 -5.76
N SER A 279 -0.14 -6.60 -5.73
CA SER A 279 -1.06 -7.57 -6.25
C SER A 279 -1.31 -7.12 -7.68
N ILE A 280 -1.05 -8.00 -8.66
CA ILE A 280 -1.94 -8.03 -9.82
C ILE A 280 -3.22 -8.58 -9.22
N PRO A 281 -4.32 -7.82 -9.15
CA PRO A 281 -5.55 -8.37 -8.63
C PRO A 281 -5.90 -9.59 -9.46
N ALA A 282 -6.22 -10.73 -8.84
CA ALA A 282 -6.72 -11.91 -9.57
C ALA A 282 -7.88 -11.52 -10.50
N ASN A 283 -8.64 -10.51 -10.09
CA ASN A 283 -9.76 -9.88 -10.79
C ASN A 283 -9.37 -9.14 -12.08
N THR A 284 -8.10 -8.72 -12.27
CA THR A 284 -7.60 -8.19 -13.54
C THR A 284 -7.48 -9.31 -14.59
N VAL A 285 -6.91 -10.44 -14.19
CA VAL A 285 -6.82 -11.65 -15.03
C VAL A 285 -8.22 -12.16 -15.35
N HIS A 286 -9.10 -12.16 -14.35
CA HIS A 286 -10.51 -12.52 -14.51
C HIS A 286 -11.28 -11.61 -15.49
N ALA A 287 -11.11 -10.29 -15.38
CA ALA A 287 -11.78 -9.33 -16.28
C ALA A 287 -11.32 -9.49 -17.74
N LEU A 288 -10.03 -9.80 -17.95
CA LEU A 288 -9.50 -10.12 -19.28
C LEU A 288 -10.09 -11.43 -19.84
N MET A 289 -10.24 -12.48 -19.02
CA MET A 289 -10.89 -13.73 -19.45
C MET A 289 -12.36 -13.52 -19.86
N GLN A 290 -13.13 -12.76 -19.08
CA GLN A 290 -14.53 -12.47 -19.42
C GLN A 290 -14.67 -11.61 -20.67
N LYS A 291 -13.78 -10.63 -20.88
CA LYS A 291 -13.81 -9.74 -22.05
C LYS A 291 -13.71 -10.51 -23.38
N HIS A 292 -12.98 -11.62 -23.41
CA HIS A 292 -12.84 -12.49 -24.59
C HIS A 292 -13.87 -13.66 -24.61
N GLY A 293 -14.86 -13.64 -23.71
CA GLY A 293 -16.02 -14.54 -23.77
C GLY A 293 -15.80 -15.94 -23.17
N TYR A 294 -14.80 -16.14 -22.31
CA TYR A 294 -14.46 -17.45 -21.76
C TYR A 294 -15.12 -17.75 -20.40
N PRO A 295 -15.99 -18.78 -20.29
CA PRO A 295 -16.65 -19.13 -19.04
C PRO A 295 -15.81 -20.10 -18.19
N PHE A 296 -15.60 -19.76 -16.92
CA PHE A 296 -14.75 -20.50 -15.96
C PHE A 296 -15.30 -21.90 -15.56
N ASN A 297 -16.53 -22.21 -15.93
CA ASN A 297 -17.36 -23.28 -15.35
C ASN A 297 -16.94 -24.71 -15.74
N LYS A 298 -15.80 -24.91 -16.43
CA LYS A 298 -15.29 -26.23 -16.85
C LYS A 298 -14.28 -26.87 -15.89
N TRP A 299 -13.78 -26.14 -14.90
CA TRP A 299 -12.75 -26.65 -13.99
C TRP A 299 -13.37 -27.43 -12.82
N LYS A 300 -13.40 -28.77 -12.94
CA LYS A 300 -13.73 -29.68 -11.84
C LYS A 300 -12.69 -30.80 -11.66
N SER A 301 -12.40 -31.04 -10.38
CA SER A 301 -11.57 -32.08 -9.77
C SER A 301 -11.37 -33.41 -10.51
N GLY A 302 -10.12 -33.87 -10.55
CA GLY A 302 -9.81 -35.27 -10.25
C GLY A 302 -8.79 -35.98 -11.15
N ILE A 303 -7.56 -36.15 -10.67
CA ILE A 303 -6.84 -37.43 -10.82
C ILE A 303 -6.36 -37.86 -9.43
N SER A 304 -6.76 -39.07 -9.04
CA SER A 304 -6.54 -39.71 -7.74
C SER A 304 -5.30 -40.60 -7.75
N GLY A 305 -4.46 -40.57 -6.68
CA GLY A 305 -3.30 -41.47 -6.61
C GLY A 305 -2.38 -41.34 -5.40
N HIS A 306 -2.88 -41.60 -4.19
CA HIS A 306 -2.11 -42.00 -2.99
C HIS A 306 -0.70 -41.38 -2.75
N GLN A 307 -0.65 -40.11 -2.34
CA GLN A 307 0.09 -39.63 -1.15
C GLN A 307 -0.51 -38.28 -0.70
N PRO A 308 -0.45 -37.91 0.59
CA PRO A 308 -1.09 -36.69 1.07
C PRO A 308 -0.37 -35.43 0.56
N PRO A 309 -1.09 -34.39 0.07
CA PRO A 309 -0.46 -33.13 -0.26
C PRO A 309 0.13 -32.46 0.99
N PRO A 310 1.30 -31.80 0.90
CA PRO A 310 1.84 -31.01 2.01
C PRO A 310 0.87 -29.92 2.45
N LYS A 311 0.84 -29.62 3.75
CA LYS A 311 0.04 -28.53 4.32
C LYS A 311 0.53 -27.16 3.84
N SER A 312 -0.38 -26.18 3.92
CA SER A 312 -0.23 -24.74 3.63
C SER A 312 0.12 -24.36 2.19
N ALA A 313 -0.93 -24.07 1.41
CA ALA A 313 -0.91 -23.21 0.24
C ALA A 313 -2.14 -22.28 0.32
N GLU A 314 -2.06 -21.26 1.17
CA GLU A 314 -3.08 -20.21 1.31
C GLU A 314 -2.59 -18.93 0.59
N PHE A 315 -3.38 -18.44 -0.36
CA PHE A 315 -3.06 -17.28 -1.18
C PHE A 315 -3.70 -16.00 -0.59
N TYR A 316 -2.94 -14.90 -0.50
CA TYR A 316 -3.43 -13.61 0.02
C TYR A 316 -2.90 -12.41 -0.81
N PHE A 317 -3.76 -11.40 -1.04
CA PHE A 317 -3.45 -10.20 -1.85
C PHE A 317 -3.88 -8.89 -1.18
N LEU A 318 -2.96 -7.94 -0.95
CA LEU A 318 -3.26 -6.53 -0.63
C LEU A 318 -2.18 -5.55 -1.18
N LYS A 319 -2.62 -4.31 -1.45
CA LYS A 319 -2.01 -3.17 -2.21
C LYS A 319 -0.86 -2.43 -1.45
N ALA A 320 -0.12 -1.40 -1.91
CA ALA A 320 -0.05 -0.59 -3.15
C ALA A 320 1.30 0.20 -3.26
N SER A 321 1.43 1.00 -4.34
CA SER A 321 2.00 2.37 -4.43
C SER A 321 3.52 2.62 -4.32
N SER A 322 4.26 2.32 -5.41
CA SER A 322 5.37 3.14 -6.00
C SER A 322 6.20 2.34 -7.01
N GLY A 323 6.06 2.57 -8.32
CA GLY A 323 7.02 2.17 -9.38
C GLY A 323 7.23 0.67 -9.66
N LEU A 324 7.57 -0.13 -8.65
CA LEU A 324 7.72 -1.59 -8.70
C LEU A 324 7.12 -2.17 -7.41
N THR A 325 5.96 -2.81 -7.53
CA THR A 325 5.27 -3.53 -6.44
C THR A 325 5.98 -4.85 -6.04
N LYS A 326 5.74 -5.52 -4.88
CA LYS A 326 6.17 -6.94 -4.66
C LYS A 326 5.74 -7.93 -5.77
N SER A 327 6.57 -8.96 -5.94
CA SER A 327 6.39 -10.13 -6.79
C SER A 327 5.31 -11.14 -6.33
N PHE A 328 4.66 -11.81 -7.28
CA PHE A 328 4.23 -13.21 -7.14
C PHE A 328 5.47 -14.12 -7.14
N SER A 329 5.37 -15.41 -6.79
CA SER A 329 6.41 -16.32 -7.28
C SER A 329 6.26 -16.46 -8.80
N TYR A 330 7.39 -16.58 -9.51
CA TYR A 330 7.37 -16.88 -10.95
C TYR A 330 6.62 -18.18 -11.26
N ASN A 331 6.64 -19.15 -10.34
CA ASN A 331 5.85 -20.37 -10.48
C ASN A 331 4.35 -20.04 -10.48
N ASP A 332 3.86 -19.14 -9.62
CA ASP A 332 2.43 -18.76 -9.63
C ASP A 332 2.03 -18.05 -10.95
N ILE A 333 2.90 -17.17 -11.48
CA ILE A 333 2.65 -16.48 -12.75
C ILE A 333 2.76 -17.44 -13.94
N MET A 334 3.75 -18.34 -13.94
CA MET A 334 3.93 -19.31 -15.03
C MET A 334 2.95 -20.46 -14.97
N ASP A 335 2.53 -20.93 -13.80
CA ASP A 335 1.42 -21.88 -13.65
C ASP A 335 0.12 -21.25 -14.15
N LEU A 336 -0.11 -19.95 -13.87
CA LEU A 336 -1.24 -19.20 -14.42
C LEU A 336 -1.15 -19.03 -15.94
N ILE A 337 -0.01 -18.56 -16.48
CA ILE A 337 0.20 -18.38 -17.92
C ILE A 337 0.18 -19.74 -18.66
N GLU A 338 0.72 -20.80 -18.08
CA GLU A 338 0.74 -22.14 -18.65
C GLU A 338 -0.64 -22.81 -18.56
N ALA A 339 -1.42 -22.56 -17.51
CA ALA A 339 -2.84 -22.93 -17.47
C ALA A 339 -3.62 -22.24 -18.61
N ILE A 340 -3.46 -20.92 -18.77
CA ILE A 340 -4.13 -20.14 -19.83
C ILE A 340 -3.66 -20.58 -21.24
N LYS A 341 -2.38 -20.94 -21.41
CA LYS A 341 -1.84 -21.51 -22.66
C LYS A 341 -2.37 -22.93 -22.92
N LYS A 342 -2.49 -23.79 -21.90
CA LYS A 342 -3.11 -25.13 -22.01
C LYS A 342 -4.59 -25.05 -22.39
N GLU A 343 -5.31 -24.04 -21.89
CA GLU A 343 -6.69 -23.71 -22.27
C GLU A 343 -6.82 -23.07 -23.67
N ARG A 344 -5.69 -22.75 -24.33
CA ARG A 344 -5.61 -22.11 -25.66
C ARG A 344 -6.33 -20.76 -25.74
N LEU A 345 -6.03 -19.85 -24.82
CA LEU A 345 -6.62 -18.50 -24.75
C LEU A 345 -5.60 -17.40 -25.17
N PRO A 346 -5.07 -17.39 -26.40
CA PRO A 346 -3.93 -16.53 -26.79
C PRO A 346 -4.25 -15.03 -26.68
N ASP A 347 -5.49 -14.62 -26.94
CA ASP A 347 -5.89 -13.21 -26.90
C ASP A 347 -5.93 -12.66 -25.47
N VAL A 348 -6.31 -13.50 -24.50
CA VAL A 348 -6.23 -13.20 -23.06
C VAL A 348 -4.76 -13.07 -22.63
N VAL A 349 -3.88 -13.95 -23.10
CA VAL A 349 -2.43 -13.88 -22.81
C VAL A 349 -1.82 -12.61 -23.37
N ASN A 350 -2.09 -12.31 -24.65
CA ASN A 350 -1.55 -11.13 -25.32
C ASN A 350 -2.06 -9.83 -24.71
N GLU A 351 -3.33 -9.78 -24.28
CA GLU A 351 -3.88 -8.58 -23.63
C GLU A 351 -3.50 -8.46 -22.15
N LEU A 352 -3.23 -9.57 -21.45
CA LEU A 352 -2.60 -9.55 -20.12
C LEU A 352 -1.16 -9.03 -20.22
N ILE A 353 -0.37 -9.49 -21.19
CA ILE A 353 0.97 -8.98 -21.49
C ILE A 353 0.89 -7.48 -21.79
N LYS A 354 0.01 -7.04 -22.70
CA LYS A 354 -0.15 -5.62 -23.05
C LYS A 354 -0.67 -4.76 -21.90
N PHE A 355 -1.52 -5.30 -21.04
CA PHE A 355 -1.96 -4.65 -19.81
C PHE A 355 -0.79 -4.43 -18.85
N LEU A 356 0.08 -5.44 -18.70
CA LEU A 356 1.30 -5.31 -17.92
C LEU A 356 2.18 -4.21 -18.56
N GLU A 357 2.47 -4.30 -19.87
CA GLU A 357 3.33 -3.38 -20.64
C GLU A 357 2.92 -1.91 -20.44
N THR A 358 1.61 -1.66 -20.51
CA THR A 358 1.05 -0.30 -20.44
C THR A 358 1.06 0.30 -19.02
N ASN A 359 0.97 -0.52 -17.96
CA ASN A 359 0.70 -0.04 -16.61
C ASN A 359 1.89 -0.10 -15.64
N TYR A 360 2.97 -0.80 -16.00
CA TYR A 360 4.10 -1.03 -15.08
C TYR A 360 5.49 -0.66 -15.65
N CYS A 361 5.53 0.07 -16.78
CA CYS A 361 6.76 0.50 -17.47
C CYS A 361 7.78 -0.64 -17.65
N ILE A 362 7.43 -1.51 -18.59
CA ILE A 362 8.11 -2.78 -18.91
C ILE A 362 9.15 -2.56 -20.01
#